data_AF-A0A6A7Y250-F1
#
_entry.id   AF-A0A6A7Y250-F1
#
_cell.length_a   1.000
_cell.length_b   1.000
_cell.length_c   1.000
_cell.angle_alpha   90.00
_cell.angle_beta   90.00
_cell.angle_gamma   90.00
#
_symmetry.space_group_name_H-M   'P 1'
#
loop_
_entity.id
_entity.type
_entity.pdbx_description
1 polymer ?
#
loop_
_entity_poly.entity_id
_entity_poly.type
_entity_poly.pdbx_seq_one_letter_code
_entity_poly.pdbx_strand_id
1 'polypeptide(L)'
;MINANMDSELSMLAGEEILFNPNIPKQCPPSDASSEDRIIYRQANSIPASAQNFLSHVELKKNGYDPQNCDHWGCSVWVDKKSVKHARDIIPYFRKTYILYGPIDGSDGVIKRTPTKNQEGHYTFWKFYNRNIHTKFKVALGPNEEWDDVDA
;
A
#
# COMPACT_ATOMS: atom_id res chain seq x y z
N MET A 1 29.96 3.53 46.58
CA MET A 1 29.06 4.15 45.59
C MET A 1 29.09 3.26 44.36
N ILE A 2 28.03 2.50 44.12
CA ILE A 2 27.87 1.70 42.90
C ILE A 2 26.60 2.24 42.25
N ASN A 3 26.75 2.75 41.03
CA ASN A 3 25.71 3.45 40.26
C ASN A 3 24.51 2.52 40.00
N ALA A 4 23.37 2.87 40.58
CA ALA A 4 22.07 2.25 40.31
C ALA A 4 21.43 2.74 38.98
N ASN A 5 22.24 3.21 38.03
CA ASN A 5 21.78 3.81 36.77
C ASN A 5 21.99 2.91 35.54
N MET A 6 22.44 1.67 35.70
CA MET A 6 22.72 0.77 34.57
C MET A 6 21.61 -0.25 34.29
N ASP A 7 20.62 -0.36 35.17
CA ASP A 7 19.49 -1.29 35.03
C ASP A 7 18.25 -0.65 34.37
N SER A 8 18.27 0.66 34.11
CA SER A 8 17.15 1.38 33.46
C SER A 8 17.22 1.39 31.94
N GLU A 9 18.39 1.13 31.33
CA GLU A 9 18.53 1.14 29.86
C GLU A 9 18.32 -0.24 29.24
N LEU A 10 18.41 -1.34 30.01
CA LEU A 10 18.15 -2.69 29.52
C LEU A 10 16.65 -3.08 29.51
N SER A 11 15.78 -2.23 30.06
CA SER A 11 14.32 -2.46 30.10
C SER A 11 13.58 -2.02 28.82
N MET A 12 14.26 -1.46 27.81
CA MET A 12 13.60 -1.01 26.57
C MET A 12 13.69 -2.01 25.40
N LEU A 13 14.20 -3.23 25.60
CA LEU A 13 14.31 -4.26 24.56
C LEU A 13 13.10 -5.19 24.52
N ALA A 14 11.90 -4.63 24.56
CA ALA A 14 10.66 -5.29 24.17
C ALA A 14 9.66 -4.29 23.57
N GLY A 15 10.17 -3.28 22.85
CA GLY A 15 9.31 -2.44 22.03
C GLY A 15 8.76 -3.29 20.91
N GLU A 16 7.46 -3.57 20.91
CA GLU A 16 6.76 -3.92 19.68
C GLU A 16 7.19 -2.90 18.63
N GLU A 17 7.88 -3.33 17.56
CA GLU A 17 8.01 -2.48 16.40
C GLU A 17 6.58 -2.16 15.96
N ILE A 18 6.17 -0.89 16.08
CA ILE A 18 4.90 -0.44 15.56
C ILE A 18 5.03 -0.49 14.03
N LEU A 19 4.70 -1.66 13.47
CA LEU A 19 4.89 -1.93 12.06
C LEU A 19 3.90 -1.13 11.21
N PHE A 20 2.69 -0.86 11.68
CA PHE A 20 1.64 -0.14 10.94
C PHE A 20 1.35 1.25 11.51
N ASN A 21 0.51 2.05 10.85
CA ASN A 21 0.17 3.38 11.36
C ASN A 21 -0.40 3.27 12.79
N PRO A 22 0.09 4.02 13.80
CA PRO A 22 -0.34 3.86 15.19
C PRO A 22 -1.82 4.16 15.43
N ASN A 23 -2.49 4.85 14.49
CA ASN A 23 -3.91 5.18 14.55
C ASN A 23 -4.81 4.16 13.83
N ILE A 24 -4.23 3.10 13.24
CA ILE A 24 -4.98 2.04 12.57
C ILE A 24 -5.83 1.26 13.59
N PRO A 25 -7.04 0.78 13.24
CA PRO A 25 -7.83 -0.05 14.14
C PRO A 25 -7.05 -1.27 14.62
N LYS A 26 -7.27 -1.69 15.88
CA LYS A 26 -6.56 -2.84 16.47
C LYS A 26 -6.68 -4.15 15.70
N GLN A 27 -7.78 -4.32 14.94
CA GLN A 27 -8.06 -5.51 14.13
C GLN A 27 -7.59 -5.34 12.67
N CYS A 28 -6.70 -4.38 12.43
CA CYS A 28 -6.25 -3.98 11.11
C CYS A 28 -4.72 -3.90 11.08
N PRO A 29 -4.02 -4.48 10.09
CA PRO A 29 -4.59 -5.25 8.96
C PRO A 29 -5.34 -6.52 9.40
N PRO A 30 -6.21 -7.09 8.55
CA PRO A 30 -6.91 -8.33 8.87
C PRO A 30 -5.91 -9.47 9.11
N SER A 31 -6.22 -10.39 10.03
CA SER A 31 -5.31 -11.50 10.39
C SER A 31 -5.03 -12.50 9.26
N ASP A 32 -5.84 -12.47 8.21
CA ASP A 32 -5.68 -13.26 6.98
C ASP A 32 -5.01 -12.47 5.85
N ALA A 33 -4.51 -11.25 6.10
CA ALA A 33 -3.58 -10.58 5.20
C ALA A 33 -2.20 -11.24 5.31
N SER A 34 -1.58 -11.53 4.17
CA SER A 34 -0.29 -12.22 4.10
C SER A 34 0.84 -11.25 3.78
N SER A 35 2.02 -11.56 4.29
CA SER A 35 3.25 -11.01 3.76
C SER A 35 3.73 -11.92 2.63
N GLU A 36 3.93 -11.38 1.43
CA GLU A 36 4.30 -12.15 0.24
C GLU A 36 5.15 -11.33 -0.72
N ASP A 37 6.10 -12.00 -1.38
CA ASP A 37 6.95 -11.41 -2.40
C ASP A 37 6.18 -11.32 -3.73
N ARG A 38 5.98 -10.10 -4.25
CA ARG A 38 5.13 -9.87 -5.42
C ARG A 38 5.40 -8.55 -6.12
N ILE A 39 5.14 -8.48 -7.43
CA ILE A 39 4.95 -7.19 -8.13
C ILE A 39 3.53 -6.68 -7.92
N ILE A 40 3.40 -5.45 -7.43
CA ILE A 40 2.13 -4.73 -7.33
C ILE A 40 2.11 -3.50 -8.22
N TYR A 41 0.90 -3.08 -8.58
CA TYR A 41 0.60 -1.92 -9.40
C TYR A 41 -0.26 -0.93 -8.62
N ARG A 42 0.05 0.36 -8.72
CA ARG A 42 -0.69 1.42 -8.03
C ARG A 42 -0.89 2.64 -8.92
N GLN A 43 -2.09 3.19 -8.86
CA GLN A 43 -2.40 4.48 -9.47
C GLN A 43 -1.66 5.62 -8.76
N ALA A 44 -1.10 6.56 -9.54
CA ALA A 44 -0.42 7.75 -9.02
C ALA A 44 -0.77 9.01 -9.82
N ASN A 45 -0.95 10.13 -9.12
CA ASN A 45 -1.32 11.43 -9.71
C ASN A 45 -0.12 12.27 -10.15
N SER A 46 1.10 11.87 -9.79
CA SER A 46 2.32 12.65 -10.03
C SER A 46 3.53 11.73 -10.14
N ILE A 47 4.56 12.25 -10.82
CA ILE A 47 5.91 11.69 -10.89
C ILE A 47 6.93 12.78 -10.50
N PRO A 48 8.13 12.42 -9.99
CA PRO A 48 8.58 11.07 -9.67
C PRO A 48 7.76 10.42 -8.54
N ALA A 49 7.81 9.09 -8.43
CA ALA A 49 7.15 8.37 -7.36
C ALA A 49 7.64 8.88 -5.99
N SER A 50 6.70 9.10 -5.08
CA SER A 50 6.95 9.71 -3.77
C SER A 50 6.15 9.00 -2.69
N ALA A 51 6.50 9.22 -1.42
CA ALA A 51 5.74 8.69 -0.29
C ALA A 51 4.25 9.06 -0.35
N GLN A 52 3.91 10.23 -0.90
CA GLN A 52 2.54 10.70 -1.08
C GLN A 52 1.70 9.73 -1.94
N ASN A 53 2.30 9.08 -2.94
CA ASN A 53 1.59 8.13 -3.80
C ASN A 53 1.16 6.86 -3.06
N PHE A 54 1.76 6.59 -1.91
CA PHE A 54 1.50 5.42 -1.08
C PHE A 54 0.82 5.75 0.24
N LEU A 55 0.27 6.97 0.39
CA LEU A 55 -0.62 7.25 1.50
C LEU A 55 -2.00 6.61 1.26
N SER A 56 -2.57 6.06 2.33
CA SER A 56 -3.91 5.48 2.35
C SER A 56 -5.01 6.55 2.24
N HIS A 57 -6.26 6.13 2.09
CA HIS A 57 -7.39 7.07 2.06
C HIS A 57 -7.52 7.85 3.37
N VAL A 58 -7.28 7.20 4.51
CA VAL A 58 -7.28 7.86 5.82
C VAL A 58 -6.11 8.85 5.94
N GLU A 59 -4.90 8.44 5.55
CA GLU A 59 -3.71 9.31 5.61
C GLU A 59 -3.86 10.55 4.70
N LEU A 60 -4.51 10.39 3.55
CA LEU A 60 -4.81 11.50 2.62
C LEU A 60 -6.02 12.35 3.02
N LYS A 61 -6.82 11.92 4.01
CA LYS A 61 -8.14 12.51 4.31
C LYS A 61 -9.02 12.65 3.06
N LYS A 62 -8.96 11.66 2.16
CA LYS A 62 -9.70 11.67 0.90
C LYS A 62 -11.21 11.64 1.17
N ASN A 63 -12.01 12.40 0.42
CA ASN A 63 -13.46 12.41 0.59
C ASN A 63 -14.05 10.99 0.72
N GLY A 64 -14.86 10.77 1.77
CA GLY A 64 -15.47 9.47 2.06
C GLY A 64 -14.56 8.47 2.77
N TYR A 65 -13.39 8.88 3.28
CA TYR A 65 -12.59 8.02 4.17
C TYR A 65 -13.36 7.71 5.46
N ASP A 66 -13.03 6.57 6.05
CA ASP A 66 -13.59 6.08 7.31
C ASP A 66 -12.43 5.47 8.10
N PRO A 67 -12.01 6.10 9.22
CA PRO A 67 -10.90 5.59 10.01
C PRO A 67 -11.24 4.28 10.76
N GLN A 68 -12.51 3.89 10.84
CA GLN A 68 -12.92 2.59 11.40
C GLN A 68 -12.89 1.47 10.35
N ASN A 69 -12.86 1.81 9.06
CA ASN A 69 -12.74 0.84 7.98
C ASN A 69 -11.26 0.48 7.73
N CYS A 70 -10.90 -0.77 7.98
CA CYS A 70 -9.53 -1.25 7.81
C CYS A 70 -8.97 -1.07 6.39
N ASP A 71 -9.80 -1.27 5.36
CA ASP A 71 -9.35 -1.14 3.96
C ASP A 71 -8.93 0.29 3.62
N HIS A 72 -9.52 1.29 4.29
CA HIS A 72 -9.17 2.70 4.08
C HIS A 72 -7.79 3.07 4.64
N TRP A 73 -7.19 2.22 5.47
CA TRP A 73 -5.82 2.37 5.97
C TRP A 73 -4.76 1.73 5.07
N GLY A 74 -5.18 0.92 4.09
CA GLY A 74 -4.29 0.39 3.07
C GLY A 74 -4.29 1.20 1.79
N CYS A 75 -3.39 0.84 0.88
CA CYS A 75 -3.35 1.31 -0.49
C CYS A 75 -4.11 0.35 -1.39
N SER A 76 -5.02 0.87 -2.21
CA SER A 76 -5.56 0.15 -3.36
C SER A 76 -4.44 -0.19 -4.35
N VAL A 77 -4.28 -1.48 -4.64
CA VAL A 77 -3.30 -1.98 -5.59
C VAL A 77 -3.91 -3.09 -6.45
N TRP A 78 -3.21 -3.42 -7.53
CA TRP A 78 -3.47 -4.60 -8.36
C TRP A 78 -2.21 -5.44 -8.45
N VAL A 79 -2.38 -6.70 -8.84
CA VAL A 79 -1.29 -7.69 -8.84
C VAL A 79 -0.97 -8.21 -10.24
N ASP A 80 -1.70 -7.75 -11.25
CA ASP A 80 -1.55 -8.15 -12.64
C ASP A 80 -2.02 -7.02 -13.58
N LYS A 81 -1.54 -7.07 -14.82
CA LYS A 81 -1.84 -6.05 -15.85
C LYS A 81 -3.31 -6.06 -16.28
N LYS A 82 -3.96 -7.22 -16.31
CA LYS A 82 -5.37 -7.35 -16.72
C LYS A 82 -6.28 -6.59 -15.76
N SER A 83 -6.02 -6.69 -14.46
CA SER A 83 -6.72 -5.98 -13.39
C SER A 83 -6.50 -4.48 -13.46
N VAL A 84 -5.28 -4.02 -13.78
CA VAL A 84 -4.99 -2.60 -14.01
C VAL A 84 -5.74 -2.08 -15.23
N LYS A 85 -5.70 -2.80 -16.36
CA LYS A 85 -6.43 -2.45 -17.58
C LYS A 85 -7.92 -2.32 -17.30
N HIS A 86 -8.49 -3.33 -16.65
CA HIS A 86 -9.90 -3.32 -16.24
C HIS A 86 -10.23 -2.11 -15.36
N ALA A 87 -9.40 -1.80 -14.35
CA ALA A 87 -9.61 -0.64 -13.50
C ALA A 87 -9.56 0.69 -14.28
N ARG A 88 -8.66 0.84 -15.25
CA ARG A 88 -8.60 1.99 -16.16
C ARG A 88 -9.79 2.06 -17.12
N ASP A 89 -10.34 0.89 -17.48
CA ASP A 89 -11.53 0.81 -18.33
C ASP A 89 -12.77 1.33 -17.61
N ILE A 90 -12.97 0.94 -16.35
CA ILE A 90 -14.17 1.30 -15.58
C ILE A 90 -14.05 2.60 -14.77
N ILE A 91 -12.83 3.10 -14.52
CA ILE A 91 -12.58 4.38 -13.85
C ILE A 91 -11.85 5.30 -14.84
N PRO A 92 -12.58 6.10 -15.64
CA PRO A 92 -11.97 6.95 -16.67
C PRO A 92 -10.94 7.95 -16.13
N TYR A 93 -11.04 8.34 -14.85
CA TYR A 93 -10.02 9.17 -14.21
C TYR A 93 -8.64 8.52 -14.21
N PHE A 94 -8.55 7.20 -14.02
CA PHE A 94 -7.27 6.50 -13.95
C PHE A 94 -6.50 6.55 -15.27
N ARG A 95 -7.19 6.67 -16.42
CA ARG A 95 -6.55 6.89 -17.72
C ARG A 95 -5.75 8.19 -17.79
N LYS A 96 -6.13 9.20 -17.01
CA LYS A 96 -5.46 10.50 -16.97
C LYS A 96 -4.29 10.55 -15.98
N THR A 97 -3.91 9.40 -15.42
CA THR A 97 -2.93 9.29 -14.35
C THR A 97 -1.88 8.23 -14.67
N TYR A 98 -0.85 8.15 -13.85
CA TYR A 98 0.22 7.18 -13.98
C TYR A 98 -0.16 5.86 -13.30
N ILE A 99 0.39 4.76 -13.82
CA ILE A 99 0.48 3.49 -13.10
C ILE A 99 1.93 3.31 -12.69
N LEU A 100 2.16 3.15 -11.39
CA LEU A 100 3.42 2.72 -10.84
C LEU A 100 3.41 1.20 -10.66
N TYR A 101 4.56 0.56 -10.81
CA TYR A 101 4.76 -0.84 -10.45
C TYR A 101 6.07 -1.04 -9.71
N GLY A 102 6.12 -2.03 -8.84
CA GLY A 102 7.33 -2.34 -8.08
C GLY A 102 7.17 -3.64 -7.29
N PRO A 103 8.29 -4.26 -6.89
CA PRO A 103 8.29 -5.38 -5.97
C PRO A 103 7.92 -4.94 -4.56
N ILE A 104 7.18 -5.79 -3.86
CA ILE A 104 7.05 -5.80 -2.40
C ILE A 104 7.54 -7.13 -1.86
N ASP A 105 8.00 -7.11 -0.61
CA ASP A 105 8.47 -8.27 0.14
C ASP A 105 8.02 -8.23 1.61
N GLY A 106 8.48 -9.23 2.37
CA GLY A 106 8.30 -9.37 3.83
C GLY A 106 8.51 -8.11 4.68
N SER A 107 9.36 -7.20 4.22
CA SER A 107 9.77 -5.98 4.92
C SER A 107 8.96 -4.75 4.56
N ASP A 108 8.04 -4.84 3.60
CA ASP A 108 7.26 -3.69 3.12
C ASP A 108 5.86 -3.60 3.73
N GLY A 109 5.27 -4.73 4.12
CA GLY A 109 3.91 -4.78 4.67
C GLY A 109 3.19 -6.10 4.44
N VAL A 110 1.87 -6.03 4.45
CA VAL A 110 0.97 -7.16 4.17
C VAL A 110 -0.08 -6.78 3.14
N ILE A 111 -0.56 -7.76 2.40
CA ILE A 111 -1.51 -7.58 1.31
C ILE A 111 -2.66 -8.58 1.43
N LYS A 112 -3.85 -8.18 0.98
CA LYS A 112 -5.01 -9.07 0.90
C LYS A 112 -5.83 -8.73 -0.34
N ARG A 113 -6.42 -9.76 -0.96
CA ARG A 113 -7.42 -9.57 -2.01
C ARG A 113 -8.71 -9.01 -1.39
N THR A 114 -9.14 -7.84 -1.87
CA THR A 114 -10.29 -7.09 -1.36
C THR A 114 -11.16 -6.64 -2.55
N PRO A 115 -11.77 -7.61 -3.26
CA PRO A 115 -12.45 -7.32 -4.50
C PRO A 115 -13.70 -6.47 -4.23
N THR A 116 -14.01 -5.58 -5.17
CA THR A 116 -15.33 -4.94 -5.23
C THR A 116 -16.12 -5.53 -6.40
N LYS A 117 -17.45 -5.34 -6.43
CA LYS A 117 -18.31 -5.82 -7.53
C LYS A 117 -17.78 -5.48 -8.92
N ASN A 118 -17.12 -4.33 -9.06
CA ASN A 118 -16.59 -3.85 -10.34
C ASN A 118 -15.07 -3.99 -10.45
N GLN A 119 -14.35 -4.46 -9.42
CA GLN A 119 -12.90 -4.71 -9.48
C GLN A 119 -12.56 -6.01 -8.75
N GLU A 120 -12.75 -7.14 -9.44
CA GLU A 120 -12.47 -8.48 -8.88
C GLU A 120 -10.98 -8.73 -8.61
N GLY A 121 -10.09 -8.02 -9.31
CA GLY A 121 -8.64 -8.09 -9.13
C GLY A 121 -8.07 -7.07 -8.14
N HIS A 122 -8.91 -6.39 -7.35
CA HIS A 122 -8.47 -5.39 -6.38
C HIS A 122 -7.86 -6.04 -5.13
N TYR A 123 -6.76 -5.45 -4.66
CA TYR A 123 -6.10 -5.79 -3.41
C TYR A 123 -5.93 -4.53 -2.55
N THR A 124 -5.91 -4.74 -1.24
CA THR A 124 -5.49 -3.73 -0.28
C THR A 124 -4.09 -4.11 0.20
N PHE A 125 -3.15 -3.18 0.11
CA PHE A 125 -1.79 -3.31 0.63
C PHE A 125 -1.59 -2.38 1.82
N TRP A 126 -1.39 -2.94 3.01
CA TRP A 126 -1.03 -2.19 4.20
C TRP A 126 0.48 -2.15 4.32
N LYS A 127 1.06 -1.02 3.90
CA LYS A 127 2.50 -0.76 4.06
C LYS A 127 2.86 -0.63 5.53
N PHE A 128 4.09 -0.98 5.88
CA PHE A 128 4.64 -0.58 7.15
C PHE A 128 4.81 0.94 7.24
N TYR A 129 4.64 1.48 8.45
CA TYR A 129 4.63 2.89 8.72
C TYR A 129 6.03 3.50 8.53
N ASN A 130 6.08 4.72 8.00
CA ASN A 130 7.32 5.44 7.69
C ASN A 130 8.35 4.70 6.79
N ARG A 131 7.94 3.65 6.07
CA ARG A 131 8.79 3.00 5.06
C ARG A 131 8.74 3.74 3.72
N ASN A 132 9.91 3.97 3.14
CA ASN A 132 10.07 4.62 1.83
C ASN A 132 9.89 3.66 0.66
N ILE A 133 8.76 2.95 0.63
CA ILE A 133 8.48 1.90 -0.37
C ILE A 133 8.48 2.44 -1.81
N HIS A 134 8.15 3.73 -1.98
CA HIS A 134 8.10 4.40 -3.30
C HIS A 134 9.41 4.32 -4.08
N THR A 135 10.55 4.15 -3.39
CA THR A 135 11.87 4.01 -4.03
C THR A 135 12.01 2.71 -4.82
N LYS A 136 11.18 1.69 -4.54
CA LYS A 136 11.11 0.42 -5.26
C LYS A 136 10.27 0.52 -6.55
N PHE A 137 9.54 1.62 -6.75
CA PHE A 137 8.53 1.73 -7.82
C PHE A 137 9.01 2.55 -9.01
N LYS A 138 8.58 2.11 -10.20
CA LYS A 138 8.81 2.77 -11.49
C LYS A 138 7.48 3.01 -12.20
N VAL A 139 7.48 3.89 -13.19
CA VAL A 139 6.31 4.11 -14.05
C VAL A 139 6.15 2.90 -14.99
N ALA A 140 4.96 2.30 -14.99
CA ALA A 140 4.55 1.26 -15.95
C ALA A 140 3.76 1.83 -17.13
N LEU A 141 2.88 2.80 -16.86
CA LEU A 141 2.06 3.51 -17.85
C LEU A 141 1.94 4.98 -17.45
N GLY A 142 2.05 5.86 -18.44
CA GLY A 142 1.70 7.27 -18.36
C GLY A 142 0.20 7.55 -18.63
N PRO A 143 -0.21 8.83 -18.56
CA PRO A 143 -1.54 9.25 -18.95
C PRO A 143 -1.84 8.88 -20.40
N ASN A 144 -3.00 8.23 -20.62
CA ASN A 144 -3.50 7.73 -21.89
C ASN A 144 -2.63 6.66 -22.58
N GLU A 145 -1.59 6.16 -21.92
CA GLU A 145 -0.86 4.97 -22.36
C GLU A 145 -1.63 3.71 -21.95
N GLU A 146 -1.58 2.69 -22.78
CA GLU A 146 -2.11 1.36 -22.50
C GLU A 146 -1.04 0.33 -22.88
N TRP A 147 -1.10 -0.85 -22.29
CA TRP A 147 -0.31 -1.96 -22.81
C TRP A 147 -0.93 -2.41 -24.14
N ASP A 148 -0.09 -2.66 -25.14
CA ASP A 148 -0.50 -3.39 -26.34
C ASP A 148 -1.08 -4.74 -25.90
N ASP A 149 -2.14 -5.19 -26.59
CA ASP A 149 -3.00 -6.32 -26.22
C ASP A 149 -2.22 -7.40 -25.47
N VAL A 150 -2.49 -7.46 -24.17
CA VAL A 150 -1.78 -8.32 -23.23
C VAL A 150 -1.83 -9.76 -23.73
N ASP A 151 -0.66 -10.37 -23.97
CA ASP A 151 -0.56 -11.81 -24.18
C ASP A 151 -1.38 -12.51 -23.10
N ALA A 152 -2.38 -13.27 -23.57
CA ALA A 152 -3.44 -13.89 -22.77
C ALA A 152 -2.92 -14.87 -21.72
#